data_AF-A0A2M7JFP3-F1
#
_entry.id   AF-A0A2M7JFP3-F1
#
_cell.length_a   1.000
_cell.length_b   1.000
_cell.length_c   1.000
_cell.angle_alpha   90.00
_cell.angle_beta   90.00
_cell.angle_gamma   90.00
#
_symmetry.space_group_name_H-M   'P 1'
#
loop_
_entity.id
_entity.type
_entity.pdbx_description
1 polymer ?
#
loop_
_entity_poly.entity_id
_entity_poly.type
_entity_poly.pdbx_seq_one_letter_code
_entity_poly.pdbx_strand_id
1 'polypeptide(L)'
;MKRKKGSGEDGGIRPFYRLEPAFWNIHSATWDDKLLLPEYREHLEAAVNWFAQYREGDENRVLDIGCGTGNYSIEVARRGFQVEGIDFASRMLKRA
;
A
#
# COMPACT_ATOMS: atom_id res chain seq x y z
N MET A 1 -29.81 33.65 7.97
CA MET A 1 -28.58 33.32 8.73
C MET A 1 -28.94 32.52 9.98
N LYS A 2 -28.77 31.19 9.95
CA LYS A 2 -28.76 30.34 11.16
C LYS A 2 -27.71 29.25 10.93
N ARG A 3 -26.60 29.33 11.66
CA ARG A 3 -25.54 28.32 11.69
C ARG A 3 -26.11 27.04 12.29
N LYS A 4 -26.14 25.94 11.52
CA LYS A 4 -26.35 24.60 12.09
C LYS A 4 -25.08 24.23 12.86
N LYS A 5 -25.23 24.03 14.18
CA LYS A 5 -24.19 23.44 15.02
C LYS A 5 -23.87 22.05 14.46
N GLY A 6 -22.60 21.81 14.14
CA GLY A 6 -22.11 20.47 13.84
C GLY A 6 -22.39 19.56 15.02
N SER A 7 -23.03 18.43 14.76
CA SER A 7 -22.99 17.27 15.65
C SER A 7 -21.54 16.85 15.75
N GLY A 8 -20.93 17.09 16.91
CA GLY A 8 -19.58 16.64 17.20
C GLY A 8 -19.58 15.12 17.18
N GLU A 9 -19.00 14.55 16.12
CA GLU A 9 -18.47 13.19 16.14
C GLU A 9 -17.04 13.31 16.67
N ASP A 10 -16.96 13.10 17.98
CA ASP A 10 -15.84 12.67 18.80
C ASP A 10 -14.65 12.12 18.01
N GLY A 11 -13.60 12.93 17.91
CA GLY A 11 -12.29 12.62 17.34
C GLY A 11 -11.46 11.62 18.16
N GLY A 12 -12.08 10.53 18.62
CA GLY A 12 -11.40 9.39 19.21
C GLY A 12 -11.06 8.39 18.12
N ILE A 13 -9.77 8.09 17.93
CA ILE A 13 -9.31 6.98 17.08
C ILE A 13 -10.03 5.71 17.55
N ARG A 14 -10.83 5.09 16.67
CA ARG A 14 -11.61 3.87 17.01
C ARG A 14 -10.66 2.83 17.60
N PRO A 15 -10.98 2.16 18.73
CA PRO A 15 -10.04 1.32 19.50
C PRO A 15 -9.39 0.18 18.69
N PHE A 16 -10.02 -0.25 17.59
CA PHE A 16 -9.45 -1.22 16.65
C PHE A 16 -8.18 -0.71 15.96
N TYR A 17 -8.02 0.59 15.77
CA TYR A 17 -6.85 1.15 15.08
C TYR A 17 -5.53 1.08 15.87
N ARG A 18 -5.60 0.69 17.14
CA ARG A 18 -4.43 0.74 18.03
C ARG A 18 -3.52 -0.49 17.94
N LEU A 19 -4.04 -1.62 17.44
CA LEU A 19 -3.31 -2.89 17.38
C LEU A 19 -2.76 -3.21 15.98
N GLU A 20 -3.25 -2.54 14.94
CA GLU A 20 -2.86 -2.87 13.56
C GLU A 20 -1.36 -2.67 13.30
N PRO A 21 -0.68 -1.63 13.81
CA PRO A 21 0.77 -1.51 13.60
C PRO A 21 1.54 -2.69 14.19
N ALA A 22 1.12 -3.21 15.35
CA ALA A 22 1.75 -4.39 15.95
C ALA A 22 1.48 -5.65 15.12
N PHE A 23 0.22 -5.85 14.70
CA PHE A 23 -0.17 -6.95 13.83
C PHE A 23 0.65 -6.97 12.54
N TRP A 24 0.69 -5.86 11.79
CA TRP A 24 1.42 -5.79 10.53
C TRP A 24 2.95 -5.85 10.71
N ASN A 25 3.48 -5.32 11.82
CA ASN A 25 4.88 -5.51 12.15
C ASN A 25 5.23 -6.99 12.40
N ILE A 26 4.35 -7.77 13.03
CA ILE A 26 4.55 -9.22 13.20
C ILE A 26 4.43 -9.93 11.85
N HIS A 27 3.39 -9.62 11.08
CA HIS A 27 3.15 -10.22 9.77
C HIS A 27 4.25 -9.95 8.74
N SER A 28 5.03 -8.88 8.90
CA SER A 28 6.18 -8.59 8.03
C SER A 28 7.17 -9.76 7.93
N ALA A 29 7.26 -10.63 8.94
CA ALA A 29 8.20 -11.75 8.94
C ALA A 29 7.92 -12.77 7.82
N THR A 30 6.65 -12.96 7.47
CA THR A 30 6.17 -13.98 6.52
C THR A 30 5.43 -13.37 5.32
N TRP A 31 5.36 -12.04 5.22
CA TRP A 31 4.60 -11.37 4.16
C TRP A 31 5.07 -11.78 2.77
N ASP A 32 6.38 -11.91 2.58
CA ASP A 32 7.00 -12.27 1.30
C ASP A 32 6.82 -13.76 0.96
N ASP A 33 6.45 -14.61 1.91
CA ASP A 33 6.17 -16.03 1.63
C ASP A 33 5.01 -16.16 0.63
N LYS A 34 4.11 -15.16 0.59
CA LYS A 34 3.05 -15.07 -0.42
C LYS A 34 3.60 -14.97 -1.84
N LEU A 35 4.77 -14.36 -2.05
CA LEU A 35 5.41 -14.28 -3.37
C LEU A 35 5.91 -15.63 -3.89
N LEU A 36 6.02 -16.63 -3.01
CA LEU A 36 6.37 -18.00 -3.38
C LEU A 36 5.18 -18.76 -3.96
N LEU A 37 3.95 -18.27 -3.73
CA LEU A 37 2.74 -18.85 -4.30
C LEU A 37 2.60 -18.40 -5.76
N PRO A 38 2.58 -19.32 -6.74
CA PRO A 38 2.48 -18.96 -8.16
C PRO A 38 1.25 -18.09 -8.46
N GLU A 39 0.12 -18.38 -7.83
CA GLU A 39 -1.13 -17.67 -8.08
C GLU A 39 -1.03 -16.20 -7.64
N TYR A 40 -0.31 -15.92 -6.55
CA TYR A 40 -0.09 -14.55 -6.09
C TYR A 40 0.77 -13.76 -7.07
N ARG A 41 1.83 -14.39 -7.61
CA ARG A 41 2.68 -13.78 -8.63
C ARG A 41 1.90 -13.46 -9.90
N GLU A 42 1.10 -14.41 -10.37
CA GLU A 42 0.25 -14.22 -11.56
C GLU A 42 -0.75 -13.06 -11.36
N HIS A 43 -1.41 -12.99 -10.20
CA HIS A 43 -2.32 -11.89 -9.88
C HIS A 43 -1.60 -10.54 -9.81
N LEU A 44 -0.41 -10.51 -9.22
CA LEU A 44 0.41 -9.31 -9.16
C LEU A 44 0.80 -8.86 -10.58
N GLU A 45 1.38 -9.75 -11.38
CA GLU A 45 1.80 -9.45 -12.75
C GLU A 45 0.63 -8.98 -13.61
N ALA A 46 -0.52 -9.67 -13.53
CA ALA A 46 -1.73 -9.28 -14.25
C ALA A 46 -2.20 -7.87 -13.85
N ALA A 47 -2.25 -7.57 -12.56
CA ALA A 47 -2.65 -6.25 -12.07
C ALA A 47 -1.68 -5.15 -12.53
N VAL A 48 -0.37 -5.39 -12.41
CA VAL A 48 0.64 -4.40 -12.80
C VAL A 48 0.65 -4.21 -14.32
N ASN A 49 0.49 -5.26 -15.12
CA ASN A 49 0.42 -5.14 -16.58
C ASN A 49 -0.85 -4.41 -17.03
N TRP A 50 -1.99 -4.70 -16.41
CA TRP A 50 -3.23 -3.97 -16.66
C TRP A 50 -3.10 -2.49 -16.29
N PHE A 51 -2.44 -2.15 -15.18
CA PHE A 51 -2.20 -0.76 -14.82
C PHE A 51 -1.21 -0.06 -15.77
N ALA A 52 -0.12 -0.74 -16.15
CA ALA A 52 0.97 -0.16 -16.92
C ALA A 52 0.58 0.24 -18.35
N GLN A 53 -0.52 -0.30 -18.90
CA GLN A 53 -1.02 0.08 -20.22
C GLN A 53 -1.50 1.54 -20.29
N TYR A 54 -1.79 2.16 -19.14
CA TYR A 54 -2.23 3.55 -19.04
C TYR A 54 -1.07 4.55 -18.88
N ARG A 55 0.17 4.08 -19.05
CA ARG A 55 1.35 4.94 -18.98
C ARG A 55 1.36 5.90 -20.17
N GLU A 56 1.31 7.20 -19.91
CA GLU A 56 1.36 8.24 -20.95
C GLU A 56 2.44 9.28 -20.62
N GLY A 57 3.16 9.74 -21.63
CA GLY A 57 4.21 10.75 -21.48
C GLY A 57 5.38 10.34 -20.58
N ASP A 58 6.14 11.35 -20.12
CA ASP A 58 7.39 11.17 -19.36
C ASP A 58 7.20 11.28 -17.84
N GLU A 59 6.06 11.78 -17.36
CA GLU A 59 5.77 12.02 -15.94
C GLU A 59 4.83 10.96 -15.34
N ASN A 60 5.34 9.78 -15.07
CA ASN A 60 4.55 8.66 -14.54
C ASN A 60 4.85 8.37 -13.07
N ARG A 61 4.36 9.24 -12.18
CA ARG A 61 4.53 9.11 -10.72
C ARG A 61 3.38 8.29 -10.11
N VAL A 62 3.71 7.35 -9.22
CA VAL A 62 2.74 6.48 -8.52
C VAL A 62 2.97 6.58 -7.01
N LEU A 63 1.88 6.65 -6.25
CA LEU A 63 1.87 6.49 -4.80
C LEU A 63 1.27 5.12 -4.45
N ASP A 64 2.05 4.27 -3.81
CA ASP A 64 1.63 2.95 -3.32
C ASP A 64 1.28 3.04 -1.82
N ILE A 65 -0.01 2.98 -1.49
CA ILE A 65 -0.52 3.18 -0.12
C ILE A 65 -0.72 1.82 0.55
N GLY A 66 0.01 1.59 1.65
CA GLY A 66 0.09 0.27 2.27
C GLY A 66 1.02 -0.63 1.46
N CYS A 67 2.18 -0.10 1.04
CA CYS A 67 3.09 -0.77 0.11
C CYS A 67 3.70 -2.06 0.67
N GLY A 68 3.60 -2.30 1.98
CA GLY A 68 4.19 -3.45 2.63
C GLY A 68 5.70 -3.49 2.39
N THR A 69 6.19 -4.64 1.94
CA THR A 69 7.60 -4.87 1.55
C THR A 69 7.90 -4.45 0.10
N GLY A 70 6.96 -3.76 -0.57
CA GLY A 70 7.19 -3.18 -1.89
C GLY A 70 6.87 -4.09 -3.08
N ASN A 71 6.15 -5.20 -2.89
CA ASN A 71 5.83 -6.17 -3.95
C ASN A 71 5.29 -5.52 -5.24
N TYR A 72 4.28 -4.66 -5.11
CA TYR A 72 3.72 -3.93 -6.24
C TYR A 72 4.63 -2.77 -6.64
N SER A 73 5.13 -2.00 -5.67
CA SER A 73 6.03 -0.87 -5.91
C SER A 73 7.22 -1.22 -6.81
N ILE A 74 7.90 -2.33 -6.55
CA ILE A 74 9.06 -2.78 -7.32
C ILE A 74 8.66 -3.13 -8.75
N GLU A 75 7.55 -3.85 -8.93
CA GLU A 75 7.07 -4.27 -10.25
C GLU A 75 6.56 -3.09 -11.07
N VAL A 76 5.87 -2.13 -10.45
CA VAL A 76 5.46 -0.89 -11.09
C VAL A 76 6.70 -0.06 -11.48
N ALA A 77 7.70 0.06 -10.62
CA ALA A 77 8.96 0.74 -10.92
C ALA A 77 9.70 0.11 -12.10
N ARG A 78 9.73 -1.24 -12.19
CA ARG A 78 10.31 -1.98 -13.33
C ARG A 78 9.66 -1.65 -14.68
N ARG A 79 8.41 -1.15 -14.67
CA ARG A 79 7.68 -0.71 -15.87
C ARG A 79 7.87 0.78 -16.19
N GLY A 80 8.85 1.42 -15.55
CA GLY A 80 9.27 2.79 -15.86
C GLY A 80 8.46 3.88 -15.17
N PHE A 81 7.76 3.55 -14.07
CA PHE A 81 7.09 4.51 -13.20
C PHE A 81 8.05 4.99 -12.09
N GLN A 82 7.88 6.22 -11.64
CA GLN A 82 8.52 6.72 -10.41
C GLN A 82 7.58 6.44 -9.24
N VAL A 83 7.95 5.49 -8.38
CA VAL A 83 7.07 5.04 -7.29
C VAL A 83 7.51 5.59 -5.96
N GLU A 84 6.57 6.12 -5.20
CA GLU A 84 6.70 6.46 -3.79
C GLU A 84 5.81 5.51 -2.98
N GLY A 85 6.39 4.75 -2.06
CA GLY A 85 5.67 3.80 -1.22
C GLY A 85 5.49 4.32 0.20
N ILE A 86 4.30 4.17 0.76
CA ILE A 86 4.02 4.49 2.16
C ILE A 86 3.40 3.30 2.87
N ASP A 87 3.84 3.04 4.09
CA ASP A 87 3.25 2.03 4.97
C ASP A 87 3.43 2.46 6.43
N PHE A 88 2.41 2.27 7.26
CA PHE A 88 2.47 2.62 8.68
C PHE A 88 3.22 1.57 9.51
N ALA A 89 3.39 0.34 9.00
CA ALA A 89 4.12 -0.72 9.66
C ALA A 89 5.63 -0.59 9.34
N SER A 90 6.36 0.05 10.26
CA SER A 90 7.81 0.26 10.10
C SER A 90 8.62 -0.99 9.75
N ARG A 91 8.20 -2.20 10.17
CA ARG A 91 8.90 -3.44 9.82
C ARG A 91 8.62 -3.91 8.39
N MET A 92 7.49 -3.53 7.80
CA MET A 92 7.24 -3.75 6.37
C MET A 92 8.25 -2.94 5.54
N LEU A 93 8.35 -1.63 5.81
CA LEU A 93 9.29 -0.73 5.13
C LEU A 93 10.75 -1.15 5.31
N LYS A 94 11.13 -1.73 6.45
CA LYS A 94 12.50 -2.23 6.69
C LYS A 94 12.89 -3.43 5.81
N ARG A 95 11.92 -4.12 5.23
CA ARG A 95 12.14 -5.26 4.33
C ARG A 95 12.08 -4.88 2.86
N ALA A 96 11.58 -3.67 2.56
CA ALA A 96 11.49 -3.13 1.21
C ALA A 96 12.86 -2.82 0.60
#